data_AF-A0AAX2IG84-F1
#
_entry.id   AF-A0AAX2IG84-F1
#
_cell.length_a   1.000
_cell.length_b   1.000
_cell.length_c   1.000
_cell.angle_alpha   90.00
_cell.angle_beta   90.00
_cell.angle_gamma   90.00
#
_symmetry.space_group_name_H-M   'P 1'
#
loop_
_entity.id
_entity.type
_entity.pdbx_description
1 polymer ?
#
loop_
_entity_poly.entity_id
_entity_poly.type
_entity_poly.pdbx_seq_one_letter_code
_entity_poly.pdbx_strand_id
1 'polypeptide(L)'
;MFQIGAKNTAKINFMMNIQRENGIDEVNCAFRMLNMGLDQFIEIQHSMVSLDLDFEVNEEHRNIIIDMNHKEDVNTIIQLCKKFNIKKGNIYCSIISSYDNGGFRLPSYIIYLIKEMQEIELDFSFVVC
;
A
#
# COMPACT_ATOMS: atom_id res chain seq x y z
N MET A 1 3.90 8.36 30.26
CA MET A 1 4.77 7.34 29.68
C MET A 1 3.85 6.32 29.03
N PHE A 2 3.56 6.48 27.73
CA PHE A 2 2.66 5.58 27.01
C PHE A 2 3.52 4.55 26.27
N GLN A 3 3.66 3.36 26.87
CA GLN A 3 4.12 2.17 26.15
C GLN A 3 2.91 1.63 25.37
N ILE A 4 2.83 2.01 24.11
CA ILE A 4 1.97 1.34 23.12
C ILE A 4 2.85 0.24 22.51
N GLY A 5 2.34 -0.98 22.49
CA GLY A 5 3.10 -2.21 22.31
C GLY A 5 4.05 -2.18 21.12
N ALA A 6 5.34 -2.39 21.40
CA ALA A 6 6.34 -2.69 20.40
C ALA A 6 5.98 -4.03 19.73
N LYS A 7 5.31 -4.00 18.58
CA LYS A 7 5.38 -5.08 17.59
C LYS A 7 6.18 -4.56 16.41
N ASN A 8 7.41 -5.07 16.32
CA ASN A 8 8.36 -5.00 15.21
C ASN A 8 8.89 -3.61 14.81
N THR A 9 9.84 -3.11 15.60
CA THR A 9 10.96 -2.32 15.07
C THR A 9 11.92 -3.26 14.31
N ALA A 10 11.51 -3.76 13.15
CA ALA A 10 12.43 -4.41 12.23
C ALA A 10 13.09 -3.32 11.38
N LYS A 11 14.43 -3.34 11.29
CA LYS A 11 15.17 -2.61 10.25
C LYS A 11 14.49 -2.87 8.91
N ILE A 12 14.26 -1.81 8.14
CA ILE A 12 13.78 -1.88 6.76
C ILE A 12 14.84 -2.62 5.93
N ASN A 13 14.72 -3.94 5.88
CA ASN A 13 15.24 -4.77 4.80
C ASN A 13 14.04 -4.98 3.89
N PHE A 14 14.07 -4.38 2.70
CA PHE A 14 13.11 -4.69 1.64
C PHE A 14 13.33 -6.14 1.18
N MET A 15 12.82 -7.11 1.94
CA MET A 15 12.58 -8.46 1.45
C MET A 15 11.12 -8.52 1.01
N MET A 16 10.84 -7.97 -0.18
CA MET A 16 9.63 -8.36 -0.89
C MET A 16 9.75 -9.84 -1.22
N ASN A 17 8.99 -10.68 -0.53
CA ASN A 17 8.86 -12.08 -0.89
C ASN A 17 7.96 -12.16 -2.12
N ILE A 18 8.59 -12.11 -3.30
CA ILE A 18 7.99 -12.48 -4.58
C ILE A 18 7.61 -13.97 -4.46
N GLN A 19 6.34 -14.26 -4.15
CA GLN A 19 5.81 -15.61 -3.98
C GLN A 19 5.68 -16.32 -5.32
N ARG A 20 6.74 -17.03 -5.72
CA ARG A 20 6.81 -17.84 -6.93
C ARG A 20 5.90 -19.07 -6.88
N GLU A 21 4.64 -18.90 -7.23
CA GLU A 21 3.75 -20.02 -7.54
C GLU A 21 3.65 -20.25 -9.05
N ASN A 22 4.18 -21.41 -9.49
CA ASN A 22 3.74 -22.17 -10.66
C ASN A 22 3.41 -21.39 -11.94
N GLY A 23 4.38 -20.63 -12.48
CA GLY A 23 4.29 -20.11 -13.85
C GLY A 23 3.15 -19.10 -14.09
N ILE A 24 2.63 -18.51 -13.01
CA ILE A 24 1.74 -17.35 -13.05
C ILE A 24 2.63 -16.12 -12.91
N ASP A 25 2.40 -15.13 -13.78
CA ASP A 25 3.05 -13.83 -13.72
C ASP A 25 2.78 -13.20 -12.36
N GLU A 26 3.81 -13.00 -11.53
CA GLU A 26 3.62 -12.40 -10.22
C GLU A 26 3.52 -10.89 -10.35
N VAL A 27 2.47 -10.32 -9.77
CA VAL A 27 2.27 -8.88 -9.67
C VAL A 27 2.09 -8.53 -8.20
N ASN A 28 3.15 -8.03 -7.58
CA ASN A 28 3.11 -7.53 -6.21
C ASN A 28 2.74 -6.05 -6.24
N CYS A 29 1.79 -5.67 -5.39
CA CYS A 29 1.30 -4.29 -5.34
C CYS A 29 1.38 -3.77 -3.91
N ALA A 30 1.99 -2.59 -3.75
CA ALA A 30 2.07 -1.91 -2.47
C ALA A 30 1.47 -0.51 -2.58
N PHE A 31 0.52 -0.19 -1.72
CA PHE A 31 -0.05 1.14 -1.58
C PHE A 31 0.69 1.91 -0.49
N ARG A 32 0.97 3.18 -0.71
CA ARG A 32 1.71 4.03 0.22
C ARG A 32 0.91 5.27 0.53
N MET A 33 0.85 5.60 1.82
CA MET A 33 0.44 6.91 2.31
C MET A 33 1.68 7.64 2.80
N LEU A 34 1.89 8.86 2.32
CA LEU A 34 3.12 9.63 2.48
C LEU A 34 2.81 11.05 2.95
N ASN A 35 3.83 11.73 3.48
CA ASN A 35 3.80 13.18 3.75
C ASN A 35 2.63 13.65 4.64
N MET A 36 2.20 12.81 5.59
CA MET A 36 1.07 13.10 6.46
C MET A 36 1.47 14.01 7.63
N GLY A 37 0.52 14.82 8.10
CA GLY A 37 0.65 15.51 9.39
C GLY A 37 0.76 14.51 10.54
N LEU A 38 1.43 14.87 11.63
CA LEU A 38 1.64 13.96 12.77
C LEU A 38 0.32 13.43 13.33
N ASP A 39 -0.66 14.31 13.56
CA ASP A 39 -1.96 13.94 14.12
C ASP A 39 -2.71 12.97 13.18
N GLN A 40 -2.74 13.30 11.89
CA GLN A 40 -3.36 12.46 10.86
C GLN A 40 -2.68 11.08 10.75
N PHE A 41 -1.35 11.03 10.81
CA PHE A 41 -0.59 9.78 10.80
C PHE A 41 -0.93 8.88 12.00
N ILE A 42 -0.97 9.45 13.21
CA ILE A 42 -1.32 8.73 14.44
C ILE A 42 -2.76 8.19 14.36
N GLU A 43 -3.72 9.00 13.90
CA GLU A 43 -5.12 8.57 13.78
C GLU A 43 -5.30 7.43 12.76
N ILE A 44 -4.59 7.49 11.64
CA ILE A 44 -4.62 6.43 10.62
C ILE A 44 -3.99 5.17 11.18
N GLN A 45 -2.78 5.25 11.75
CA GLN A 45 -2.10 4.11 12.36
C GLN A 45 -3.00 3.42 13.38
N HIS A 46 -3.65 4.17 14.27
CA HIS A 46 -4.59 3.61 15.25
C HIS A 46 -5.80 2.94 14.60
N SER A 47 -6.37 3.52 13.54
CA SER A 47 -7.49 2.91 12.82
C SER A 47 -7.10 1.62 12.11
N MET A 48 -5.86 1.53 11.63
CA MET A 48 -5.37 0.39 10.87
C MET A 48 -5.14 -0.86 11.70
N VAL A 49 -4.85 -0.74 13.01
CA VAL A 49 -4.67 -1.89 13.91
C VAL A 49 -5.89 -2.83 13.93
N SER A 50 -7.08 -2.31 13.66
CA SER A 50 -8.32 -3.10 13.61
C SER A 50 -8.71 -3.60 12.22
N LEU A 51 -7.93 -3.27 11.19
CA LEU A 51 -8.21 -3.65 9.81
C LEU A 51 -7.47 -4.93 9.48
N ASP A 52 -8.11 -5.76 8.66
CA ASP A 52 -7.49 -6.96 8.07
C ASP A 52 -6.65 -6.53 6.86
N LEU A 53 -5.56 -5.81 7.13
CA LEU A 53 -4.58 -5.35 6.16
C LEU A 53 -3.19 -5.71 6.64
N ASP A 54 -2.33 -6.14 5.72
CA ASP A 54 -0.90 -6.26 5.99
C ASP A 54 -0.23 -4.90 5.71
N PHE A 55 0.41 -4.31 6.73
CA PHE A 55 0.97 -2.98 6.63
C PHE A 55 2.20 -2.76 7.50
N GLU A 56 3.06 -1.88 7.03
CA GLU A 56 4.24 -1.39 7.73
C GLU A 56 4.16 0.13 7.93
N VAL A 57 4.73 0.62 9.03
CA VAL A 57 4.81 2.05 9.32
C VAL A 57 6.27 2.48 9.45
N ASN A 58 6.59 3.62 8.85
CA ASN A 58 7.83 4.33 9.09
C ASN A 58 7.50 5.63 9.84
N GLU A 59 7.74 5.63 11.15
CA GLU A 59 7.43 6.76 12.02
C GLU A 59 8.32 7.97 11.76
N GLU A 60 9.59 7.77 11.37
CA GLU A 60 10.54 8.85 11.08
C GLU A 60 10.06 9.71 9.90
N HIS A 61 9.56 9.06 8.86
CA HIS A 61 9.07 9.73 7.65
C HIS A 61 7.54 9.87 7.62
N ARG A 62 6.83 9.36 8.62
CA ARG A 62 5.35 9.34 8.70
C ARG A 62 4.73 8.73 7.44
N ASN A 63 5.28 7.58 7.06
CA ASN A 63 4.81 6.81 5.90
C ASN A 63 4.14 5.53 6.37
N ILE A 64 3.11 5.13 5.64
CA ILE A 64 2.43 3.84 5.82
C ILE A 64 2.49 3.10 4.50
N ILE A 65 2.89 1.84 4.53
CA ILE A 65 2.95 0.96 3.36
C ILE A 65 1.98 -0.18 3.62
N ILE A 66 1.14 -0.49 2.64
CA ILE A 66 0.10 -1.52 2.72
C ILE A 66 0.31 -2.47 1.56
N ASP A 67 0.49 -3.75 1.86
CA ASP A 67 0.57 -4.78 0.83
C ASP A 67 -0.84 -5.11 0.35
N MET A 68 -1.04 -5.06 -0.97
CA MET A 68 -2.34 -5.31 -1.61
C MET A 68 -2.33 -6.69 -2.26
N ASN A 69 -2.73 -7.68 -1.47
CA ASN A 69 -2.75 -9.09 -1.86
C ASN A 69 -4.13 -9.50 -2.39
N HIS A 70 -5.19 -8.80 -1.97
CA HIS A 70 -6.58 -9.14 -2.27
C HIS A 70 -7.42 -7.93 -2.72
N LYS A 71 -8.59 -8.21 -3.31
CA LYS A 71 -9.51 -7.16 -3.78
C LYS A 71 -10.13 -6.40 -2.62
N GLU A 72 -10.33 -7.07 -1.50
CA GLU A 72 -10.88 -6.55 -0.25
C GLU A 72 -9.98 -5.45 0.34
N ASP A 73 -8.66 -5.58 0.17
CA ASP A 73 -7.67 -4.60 0.60
C ASP A 73 -7.90 -3.25 -0.09
N VAL A 74 -8.16 -3.28 -1.41
CA VAL A 74 -8.43 -2.09 -2.22
C VAL A 74 -9.64 -1.32 -1.69
N ASN A 75 -10.73 -2.02 -1.38
CA ASN A 75 -11.92 -1.38 -0.81
C ASN A 75 -11.59 -0.69 0.52
N THR A 76 -10.86 -1.38 1.39
CA THR A 76 -10.45 -0.86 2.70
C THR A 76 -9.55 0.37 2.56
N ILE A 77 -8.59 0.34 1.62
CA ILE A 77 -7.70 1.47 1.31
C ILE A 77 -8.48 2.68 0.79
N ILE A 78 -9.45 2.48 -0.11
CA ILE A 78 -10.31 3.56 -0.62
C ILE A 78 -11.09 4.20 0.52
N GLN A 79 -11.68 3.39 1.41
CA GLN A 79 -12.44 3.92 2.55
C GLN A 79 -11.54 4.67 3.54
N LEU A 80 -10.33 4.18 3.81
CA LEU A 80 -9.34 4.90 4.60
C LEU A 80 -9.00 6.26 3.99
N CYS A 81 -8.68 6.30 2.69
CA CYS A 81 -8.32 7.55 2.02
C CYS A 81 -9.45 8.58 2.09
N LYS A 82 -10.70 8.15 1.87
CA LYS A 82 -11.89 9.01 1.97
C LYS A 82 -12.14 9.48 3.41
N LYS A 83 -12.10 8.56 4.38
CA LYS A 83 -12.31 8.86 5.81
C LYS A 83 -11.35 9.92 6.32
N PHE A 84 -10.08 9.82 5.94
CA PHE A 84 -9.02 10.72 6.40
C PHE A 84 -8.75 11.89 5.46
N ASN A 85 -9.53 12.05 4.39
CA ASN A 85 -9.38 13.10 3.40
C ASN A 85 -7.93 13.22 2.88
N ILE A 86 -7.34 12.08 2.51
CA ILE A 86 -5.97 12.03 2.00
C ILE A 86 -5.91 12.78 0.67
N LYS A 87 -4.92 13.66 0.55
CA LYS A 87 -4.75 14.54 -0.61
C LYS A 87 -3.92 13.87 -1.71
N LYS A 88 -4.08 14.37 -2.93
CA LYS A 88 -3.16 14.10 -4.04
C LYS A 88 -1.70 14.34 -3.63
N GLY A 89 -0.79 13.49 -4.13
CA GLY A 89 0.65 13.55 -3.83
C GLY A 89 1.03 12.94 -2.47
N ASN A 90 0.05 12.56 -1.66
CA ASN A 90 0.25 11.81 -0.41
C ASN A 90 -0.09 10.32 -0.57
N ILE A 91 -0.48 9.87 -1.76
CA ILE A 91 -0.76 8.47 -2.07
C ILE A 91 0.05 8.00 -3.25
N TYR A 92 0.53 6.76 -3.19
CA TYR A 92 1.34 6.18 -4.25
C TYR A 92 1.15 4.67 -4.35
N CYS A 93 1.00 4.13 -5.55
CA CYS A 93 0.89 2.71 -5.80
C CYS A 93 2.15 2.18 -6.52
N SER A 94 2.85 1.23 -5.89
CA SER A 94 3.97 0.51 -6.51
C SER A 94 3.46 -0.80 -7.06
N ILE A 95 3.66 -1.05 -8.35
CA ILE A 95 3.27 -2.30 -9.01
C ILE A 95 4.52 -2.94 -9.59
N ILE A 96 4.85 -4.12 -9.09
CA ILE A 96 6.09 -4.82 -9.43
C ILE A 96 5.70 -6.15 -10.07
N SER A 97 6.16 -6.37 -11.29
CA SER A 97 5.85 -7.58 -12.05
C SER A 97 7.11 -8.34 -12.43
N SER A 98 7.06 -9.67 -12.34
CA SER A 98 8.13 -10.55 -12.82
C SER A 98 8.01 -10.90 -14.32
N TYR A 99 7.26 -10.10 -15.10
CA TYR A 99 6.90 -10.44 -16.48
C TYR A 99 7.92 -9.95 -17.51
N ASP A 100 8.59 -10.86 -18.22
CA ASP A 100 9.60 -10.54 -19.22
C ASP A 100 9.11 -10.57 -20.69
N ASN A 101 7.87 -11.01 -20.97
CA ASN A 101 7.45 -11.46 -22.30
C ASN A 101 6.42 -10.58 -23.07
N GLY A 102 6.50 -9.25 -22.97
CA GLY A 102 5.90 -8.34 -23.98
C GLY A 102 4.42 -7.92 -23.84
N GLY A 103 3.80 -8.10 -22.69
CA GLY A 103 2.41 -7.69 -22.43
C GLY A 103 2.04 -7.77 -20.95
N PHE A 104 2.03 -6.63 -20.27
CA PHE A 104 1.67 -6.55 -18.85
C PHE A 104 0.15 -6.57 -18.66
N ARG A 105 -0.36 -7.56 -17.91
CA ARG A 105 -1.76 -7.60 -17.49
C ARG A 105 -1.88 -7.16 -16.03
N LEU A 106 -2.44 -5.97 -15.81
CA LEU A 106 -2.79 -5.51 -14.47
C LEU A 106 -3.91 -6.37 -13.86
N PRO A 107 -3.77 -6.80 -12.59
CA PRO A 107 -4.88 -7.40 -11.88
C PRO A 107 -6.09 -6.48 -11.84
N SER A 108 -7.29 -7.04 -11.94
CA SER A 108 -8.54 -6.27 -12.03
C SER A 108 -8.81 -5.40 -10.81
N TYR A 109 -8.34 -5.81 -9.63
CA TYR A 109 -8.46 -5.02 -8.39
C TYR A 109 -7.57 -3.76 -8.41
N ILE A 110 -6.43 -3.80 -9.10
CA ILE A 110 -5.58 -2.61 -9.30
C ILE A 110 -6.22 -1.64 -10.29
N ILE A 111 -6.81 -2.16 -11.38
CA ILE A 111 -7.59 -1.32 -12.30
C ILE A 111 -8.76 -0.66 -11.55
N TYR A 112 -9.41 -1.38 -10.65
CA TYR A 112 -10.47 -0.84 -9.81
C TYR A 112 -9.94 0.27 -8.87
N LEU A 113 -8.82 0.05 -8.19
CA LEU A 113 -8.16 1.08 -7.37
C LEU A 113 -7.89 2.36 -8.17
N ILE A 114 -7.28 2.23 -9.35
CA ILE A 114 -6.94 3.38 -10.19
C ILE A 114 -8.20 4.17 -10.59
N LYS A 115 -9.29 3.46 -10.93
CA LYS A 115 -10.56 4.11 -11.30
C LYS A 115 -11.19 4.84 -10.13
N GLU A 116 -11.28 4.21 -8.96
CA GLU A 116 -11.92 4.79 -7.79
C GLU A 116 -11.11 5.95 -7.18
N MET A 117 -9.80 5.95 -7.37
CA MET A 117 -8.90 6.99 -6.87
C MET A 117 -8.63 8.09 -7.90
N GLN A 118 -9.39 8.15 -9.01
CA GLN A 118 -9.23 9.21 -10.02
C GLN A 118 -9.39 10.62 -9.43
N GLU A 119 -10.32 10.80 -8.50
CA GLU A 119 -10.57 12.10 -7.85
C GLU A 119 -9.40 12.57 -6.97
N ILE A 120 -8.63 11.62 -6.40
CA ILE A 120 -7.48 11.90 -5.53
C ILE A 120 -6.17 11.89 -6.35
N GLU A 121 -6.25 11.56 -7.64
CA GLU A 121 -5.13 11.42 -8.58
C GLU A 121 -4.00 10.55 -8.02
N LEU A 122 -4.26 9.24 -7.91
CA LEU A 122 -3.27 8.25 -7.49
C LEU A 122 -2.06 8.23 -8.43
N ASP A 123 -0.88 8.54 -7.89
CA ASP A 123 0.39 8.32 -8.56
C ASP A 123 0.77 6.84 -8.51
N PHE A 124 1.40 6.34 -9.57
CA PHE A 124 1.87 4.95 -9.61
C PHE A 124 3.19 4.79 -10.36
N SER A 125 3.99 3.83 -9.93
CA SER A 125 5.10 3.29 -10.72
C SER A 125 4.87 1.84 -11.07
N PHE A 126 5.37 1.49 -12.24
CA PHE A 126 5.47 0.12 -12.69
C PHE A 126 6.94 -0.27 -12.85
N VAL A 127 7.33 -1.36 -12.20
CA VAL A 127 8.68 -1.95 -12.32
C VAL A 127 8.54 -3.37 -12.82
N VAL A 128 9.34 -3.72 -13.83
CA VAL A 128 9.49 -5.08 -14.34
C VAL A 128 10.83 -5.62 -13.85
N CYS A 129 10.84 -6.84 -13.30
CA CYS A 129 12.02 -7.51 -12.76
C CYS A 129 12.28 -8.83 -13.47
#